data_AF-A0A4P5P8J2-F1
#
_entry.id   AF-A0A4P5P8J2-F1
#
_cell.length_a   1.000
_cell.length_b   1.000
_cell.length_c   1.000
_cell.angle_alpha   90.00
_cell.angle_beta   90.00
_cell.angle_gamma   90.00
#
_symmetry.space_group_name_H-M   'P 1'
#
loop_
_entity.id
_entity.type
_entity.pdbx_description
1 polymer ?
#
loop_
_entity_poly.entity_id
_entity_poly.type
_entity_poly.pdbx_seq_one_letter_code
_entity_poly.pdbx_strand_id
1 'polypeptide(L)'
;MTIANRLVFFLCILFTCYCAQKYKQTSVPAKGPSSVARTAYASLLNYLAYCVSGWLFALLVTQVGIPGTESVMELVYAGGIAVLVSGATLFAPMQQTFLTVDLKKMMVSVVFLLSTATFSRIDANGTADFMYHVVIYGGMYFVFSIAYIGALDRMSMAPISKFLKGVPIGLITLFLMYLSFSFFNGVFFGALF
;
A
#
# COMPACT_ATOMS: atom_id res chain seq x y z
N MET A 1 -14.45 6.57 0.75
CA MET A 1 -13.55 5.88 1.72
C MET A 1 -13.81 6.40 3.14
N THR A 2 -14.11 5.54 4.12
CA THR A 2 -14.27 5.95 5.53
C THR A 2 -12.93 6.33 6.18
N ILE A 3 -12.97 7.05 7.31
CA ILE A 3 -11.77 7.41 8.10
C ILE A 3 -10.93 6.18 8.47
N ALA A 4 -11.57 5.08 8.88
CA ALA A 4 -10.88 3.85 9.25
C ALA A 4 -10.03 3.28 8.09
N ASN A 5 -10.54 3.33 6.85
CA ASN A 5 -9.78 2.86 5.69
C ASN A 5 -8.59 3.75 5.37
N ARG A 6 -8.76 5.06 5.51
CA ARG A 6 -7.68 6.04 5.32
C ARG A 6 -6.55 5.77 6.34
N LEU A 7 -6.90 5.45 7.58
CA LEU A 7 -5.93 5.07 8.61
C LEU A 7 -5.19 3.77 8.27
N VAL A 8 -5.89 2.73 7.83
CA VAL A 8 -5.25 1.46 7.40
C VAL A 8 -4.32 1.72 6.21
N PHE A 9 -4.74 2.54 5.25
CA PHE A 9 -3.95 2.92 4.09
C PHE A 9 -2.65 3.66 4.48
N PHE A 10 -2.75 4.66 5.36
CA PHE A 10 -1.56 5.36 5.88
C PHE A 10 -0.65 4.43 6.69
N LEU A 11 -1.23 3.53 7.49
CA LEU A 11 -0.45 2.55 8.25
C LEU A 11 0.33 1.62 7.31
N CYS A 12 -0.28 1.18 6.22
CA CYS A 12 0.41 0.37 5.20
C CYS A 12 1.59 1.13 4.57
N ILE A 13 1.43 2.42 4.26
CA ILE A 13 2.50 3.26 3.71
C ILE A 13 3.63 3.45 4.73
N LEU A 14 3.29 3.78 5.99
CA LEU A 14 4.24 3.91 7.10
C LEU A 14 5.05 2.63 7.27
N PHE A 15 4.36 1.49 7.34
CA PHE A 15 4.98 0.19 7.54
C PHE A 15 5.93 -0.18 6.40
N THR A 16 5.49 0.02 5.15
CA THR A 16 6.30 -0.23 3.95
C THR A 16 7.59 0.59 3.97
N CYS A 17 7.47 1.89 4.23
CA CYS A 17 8.61 2.81 4.21
C CYS A 17 9.55 2.59 5.40
N TYR A 18 9.02 2.30 6.59
CA TYR A 18 9.83 2.03 7.78
C TYR A 18 10.64 0.73 7.62
N CYS A 19 10.02 -0.34 7.11
CA CYS A 19 10.71 -1.58 6.79
C CYS A 19 11.80 -1.37 5.74
N ALA A 20 11.57 -0.54 4.72
CA ALA A 20 12.58 -0.21 3.72
C ALA A 20 13.74 0.65 4.30
N GLN A 21 13.44 1.53 5.26
CA GLN A 21 14.45 2.37 5.94
C GLN A 21 15.30 1.62 6.96
N LYS A 22 14.82 0.51 7.55
CA LYS A 22 15.63 -0.34 8.43
C LYS A 22 16.93 -0.82 7.77
N TYR A 23 16.96 -0.87 6.44
CA TYR A 23 18.12 -1.24 5.64
C TYR A 23 18.77 -0.04 4.94
N LYS A 24 18.58 1.18 5.46
CA LYS A 24 19.21 2.39 4.93
C LYS A 24 20.73 2.22 4.95
N GLN A 25 21.38 2.57 3.84
CA GLN A 25 22.81 2.41 3.66
C GLN A 25 23.58 3.41 4.53
N THR A 26 24.58 2.93 5.26
CA THR A 26 25.40 3.72 6.18
C THR A 26 26.76 4.14 5.61
N SER A 27 27.15 3.69 4.41
CA SER A 27 28.47 3.99 3.83
C SER A 27 28.49 4.15 2.30
N VAL A 28 29.48 4.91 1.81
CA VAL A 28 29.83 5.11 0.39
C VAL A 28 31.24 4.56 0.15
N PRO A 29 31.50 3.73 -0.89
CA PRO A 29 30.58 3.29 -1.93
C PRO A 29 29.62 2.19 -1.45
N ALA A 30 28.38 2.28 -1.92
CA ALA A 30 27.25 1.47 -1.46
C ALA A 30 27.24 0.08 -2.12
N LYS A 31 27.36 -1.00 -1.32
CA LYS A 31 27.00 -2.36 -1.77
C LYS A 31 25.48 -2.53 -1.62
N GLY A 32 24.73 -2.26 -2.70
CA GLY A 32 23.29 -2.57 -2.81
C GLY A 32 22.39 -1.38 -3.18
N PRO A 33 21.07 -1.58 -3.25
CA PRO A 33 20.11 -0.56 -3.67
C PRO A 33 19.65 0.36 -2.54
N SER A 34 19.35 1.62 -2.90
CA SER A 34 18.88 2.68 -1.98
C SER A 34 17.51 2.37 -1.39
N SER A 35 17.18 3.00 -0.25
CA SER A 35 15.87 2.87 0.41
C SER A 35 14.70 3.27 -0.49
N VAL A 36 14.90 4.29 -1.33
CA VAL A 36 13.91 4.74 -2.32
C VAL A 36 13.67 3.66 -3.37
N ALA A 37 14.74 3.09 -3.95
CA ALA A 37 14.62 2.05 -4.96
C ALA A 37 13.95 0.77 -4.40
N ARG A 38 14.28 0.39 -3.16
CA ARG A 38 13.62 -0.75 -2.47
C ARG A 38 12.14 -0.48 -2.22
N THR A 39 11.80 0.73 -1.77
CA THR A 39 10.40 1.11 -1.52
C THR A 39 9.61 1.13 -2.82
N ALA A 40 10.16 1.70 -3.90
CA ALA A 40 9.53 1.72 -5.21
C ALA A 40 9.27 0.29 -5.73
N TYR A 41 10.27 -0.59 -5.63
CA TYR A 41 10.11 -1.98 -6.06
C TYR A 41 9.09 -2.75 -5.21
N ALA A 42 9.16 -2.63 -3.89
CA ALA A 42 8.22 -3.30 -2.97
C ALA A 42 6.78 -2.81 -3.12
N SER A 43 6.59 -1.48 -3.25
CA SER A 43 5.28 -0.89 -3.45
C SER A 43 4.69 -1.25 -4.81
N LEU A 44 5.51 -1.38 -5.86
CA LEU A 44 5.07 -1.88 -7.17
C LEU A 44 4.59 -3.34 -7.08
N LEU A 45 5.34 -4.21 -6.40
CA LEU A 45 4.93 -5.60 -6.22
C LEU A 45 3.65 -5.71 -5.37
N ASN A 46 3.52 -4.92 -4.31
CA ASN A 46 2.30 -4.84 -3.51
C ASN A 46 1.11 -4.37 -4.35
N TYR A 47 1.31 -3.36 -5.21
CA TYR A 47 0.31 -2.87 -6.14
C TYR A 47 -0.17 -3.97 -7.10
N LEU A 48 0.75 -4.70 -7.72
CA LEU A 48 0.42 -5.79 -8.64
C LEU A 48 -0.30 -6.93 -7.92
N ALA A 49 0.20 -7.35 -6.74
CA ALA A 49 -0.44 -8.38 -5.93
C ALA A 49 -1.84 -7.97 -5.48
N TYR A 50 -2.03 -6.71 -5.11
CA TYR A 50 -3.34 -6.16 -4.76
C TYR A 50 -4.31 -6.17 -5.96
N CYS A 51 -3.85 -5.78 -7.15
CA CYS A 51 -4.69 -5.83 -8.37
C CYS A 51 -5.10 -7.26 -8.73
N VAL A 52 -4.16 -8.22 -8.68
CA VAL A 52 -4.46 -9.64 -8.92
C VAL A 52 -5.44 -10.18 -7.88
N SER A 53 -5.27 -9.81 -6.61
CA SER A 53 -6.20 -10.19 -5.54
C SER A 53 -7.60 -9.62 -5.78
N GLY A 54 -7.70 -8.35 -6.22
CA GLY A 54 -8.96 -7.71 -6.55
C GLY A 54 -9.65 -8.36 -7.74
N TRP A 55 -8.90 -8.75 -8.77
CA TRP A 55 -9.44 -9.45 -9.93
C TRP A 55 -10.01 -10.82 -9.55
N LEU A 56 -9.27 -11.61 -8.77
CA LEU A 56 -9.74 -12.90 -8.26
C LEU A 56 -10.98 -12.76 -7.37
N PHE A 57 -11.00 -11.74 -6.51
CA PHE A 57 -12.16 -11.45 -5.66
C PHE A 57 -13.38 -11.05 -6.49
N ALA A 58 -13.21 -10.19 -7.49
CA ALA A 58 -14.29 -9.77 -8.38
C ALA A 58 -14.87 -10.96 -9.17
N LEU A 59 -14.03 -11.87 -9.65
CA LEU A 59 -14.48 -13.12 -10.29
C LEU A 59 -15.26 -14.01 -9.32
N LEU A 60 -14.79 -14.14 -8.07
CA LEU A 60 -15.50 -14.93 -7.05
C LEU A 60 -16.90 -14.37 -6.78
N VAL A 61 -17.00 -13.05 -6.55
CA VAL A 61 -18.27 -12.37 -6.28
C VAL A 61 -19.24 -12.51 -7.46
N THR A 62 -18.74 -12.27 -8.69
CA THR A 62 -19.60 -12.19 -9.88
C THR A 62 -19.97 -13.54 -10.48
N GLN A 63 -19.11 -14.56 -10.40
CA GLN A 63 -19.36 -15.86 -11.04
C GLN A 63 -19.80 -16.97 -10.08
N VAL A 64 -19.34 -16.93 -8.83
CA VAL A 64 -19.62 -18.02 -7.87
C VAL A 64 -20.71 -17.61 -6.88
N GLY A 65 -20.81 -16.32 -6.57
CA GLY A 65 -21.66 -15.82 -5.50
C GLY A 65 -21.06 -16.17 -4.13
N ILE A 66 -21.11 -15.24 -3.18
CA ILE A 66 -20.57 -15.47 -1.84
C ILE A 66 -21.64 -16.14 -0.98
N PRO A 67 -21.45 -17.40 -0.52
CA PRO A 67 -22.42 -18.04 0.35
C PRO A 67 -22.33 -17.48 1.78
N GLY A 68 -23.47 -17.21 2.41
CA GLY A 68 -23.58 -16.83 3.83
C GLY A 68 -23.81 -15.34 4.09
N THR A 69 -23.48 -14.87 5.30
CA THR A 69 -23.62 -13.45 5.68
C THR A 69 -22.63 -12.60 4.88
N GLU A 70 -23.14 -11.88 3.88
CA GLU A 70 -22.36 -11.14 2.86
C GLU A 70 -21.22 -10.33 3.48
N SER A 71 -21.50 -9.50 4.50
CA SER A 71 -20.52 -8.59 5.08
C SER A 71 -19.32 -9.26 5.76
N VAL A 72 -19.51 -10.44 6.36
CA VAL A 72 -18.43 -11.17 7.07
C VAL A 72 -17.68 -12.05 6.08
N MET A 73 -18.41 -12.73 5.21
CA MET A 73 -17.82 -13.65 4.24
C MET A 73 -16.97 -12.92 3.20
N GLU A 74 -17.41 -11.73 2.74
CA GLU A 74 -16.60 -10.88 1.87
C GLU A 74 -15.23 -10.53 2.45
N LEU A 75 -15.17 -10.19 3.74
CA LEU A 75 -13.91 -9.90 4.43
C LEU A 75 -13.01 -11.13 4.51
N VAL A 76 -13.60 -12.31 4.80
CA VAL A 76 -12.86 -13.57 4.88
C VAL A 76 -12.32 -13.98 3.51
N TYR A 77 -13.11 -13.87 2.45
CA TYR A 77 -12.67 -14.20 1.08
C TYR A 77 -11.66 -13.18 0.55
N ALA A 78 -11.88 -11.88 0.76
CA ALA A 78 -10.93 -10.84 0.38
C ALA A 78 -9.58 -11.05 1.09
N GLY A 79 -9.62 -11.34 2.39
CA GLY A 79 -8.43 -11.66 3.18
C GLY A 79 -7.73 -12.94 2.71
N GLY A 80 -8.48 -14.02 2.52
CA GLY A 80 -7.95 -15.32 2.08
C GLY A 80 -7.28 -15.24 0.70
N ILE A 81 -7.93 -14.62 -0.28
CA ILE A 81 -7.35 -14.39 -1.62
C ILE A 81 -6.09 -13.53 -1.51
N ALA A 82 -6.13 -12.45 -0.73
CA ALA A 82 -4.97 -11.59 -0.55
C ALA A 82 -3.78 -12.33 0.08
N VAL A 83 -4.00 -13.22 1.06
CA VAL A 83 -2.94 -14.05 1.64
C VAL A 83 -2.41 -15.06 0.63
N LEU A 84 -3.25 -15.68 -0.19
CA LEU A 84 -2.81 -16.63 -1.21
C LEU A 84 -1.94 -15.95 -2.28
N VAL A 85 -2.42 -14.82 -2.82
CA VAL A 85 -1.71 -14.06 -3.86
C VAL A 85 -0.42 -13.46 -3.31
N SER A 86 -0.46 -12.86 -2.12
CA SER A 86 0.76 -12.32 -1.49
C SER A 86 1.71 -13.42 -1.01
N GLY A 87 1.20 -14.58 -0.62
CA GLY A 87 2.01 -15.78 -0.34
C GLY A 87 2.80 -16.23 -1.57
N ALA A 88 2.20 -16.16 -2.76
CA ALA A 88 2.90 -16.39 -4.02
C ALA A 88 4.08 -15.41 -4.23
N THR A 89 3.97 -14.16 -3.76
CA THR A 89 5.07 -13.18 -3.83
C THR A 89 6.28 -13.55 -2.97
N LEU A 90 6.12 -14.42 -1.96
CA LEU A 90 7.26 -14.95 -1.19
C LEU A 90 8.17 -15.83 -2.06
N PHE A 91 7.56 -16.60 -2.97
CA PHE A 91 8.22 -17.50 -3.92
C PHE A 91 8.78 -16.77 -5.15
N ALA A 92 8.46 -15.49 -5.33
CA ALA A 92 9.01 -14.69 -6.42
C ALA A 92 10.55 -14.76 -6.37
N PRO A 93 11.19 -15.32 -7.42
CA PRO A 93 12.64 -15.33 -7.52
C PRO A 93 13.11 -13.93 -7.95
N MET A 94 14.37 -13.66 -7.64
CA MET A 94 15.24 -12.66 -8.27
C MET A 94 15.52 -11.36 -7.50
N GLN A 95 16.83 -11.15 -7.36
CA GLN A 95 17.58 -10.05 -6.75
C GLN A 95 17.42 -9.89 -5.23
N GLN A 96 18.11 -10.75 -4.48
CA GLN A 96 18.31 -10.66 -3.01
C GLN A 96 18.79 -9.28 -2.53
N THR A 97 19.32 -8.46 -3.45
CA THR A 97 19.73 -7.08 -3.20
C THR A 97 18.56 -6.15 -2.87
N PHE A 98 17.37 -6.35 -3.43
CA PHE A 98 16.22 -5.44 -3.25
C PHE A 98 15.18 -5.96 -2.24
N LEU A 99 14.87 -7.27 -2.26
CA LEU A 99 13.87 -7.88 -1.38
C LEU A 99 14.52 -8.71 -0.26
N THR A 100 14.65 -8.11 0.92
CA THR A 100 15.02 -8.84 2.13
C THR A 100 13.86 -9.70 2.63
N VAL A 101 14.15 -10.72 3.45
CA VAL A 101 13.14 -11.61 4.03
C VAL A 101 12.09 -10.83 4.83
N ASP A 102 12.50 -9.81 5.60
CA ASP A 102 11.58 -8.96 6.36
C ASP A 102 10.66 -8.15 5.42
N LEU A 103 11.19 -7.66 4.29
CA LEU A 103 10.40 -6.94 3.29
C LEU A 103 9.35 -7.85 2.64
N LYS A 104 9.74 -9.08 2.29
CA LYS A 104 8.82 -10.09 1.74
C LYS A 104 7.67 -10.41 2.71
N LYS A 105 7.97 -10.56 4.00
CA LYS A 105 6.95 -10.78 5.03
C LYS A 105 6.01 -9.57 5.17
N MET A 106 6.55 -8.36 5.13
CA MET A 106 5.76 -7.13 5.17
C MET A 106 4.76 -7.04 4.01
N MET A 107 5.16 -7.45 2.80
CA MET A 107 4.28 -7.44 1.62
C MET A 107 3.00 -8.25 1.85
N VAL A 108 3.10 -9.42 2.47
CA VAL A 108 1.94 -10.25 2.83
C VAL A 108 0.98 -9.48 3.74
N SER A 109 1.50 -8.86 4.79
CA SER A 109 0.69 -8.08 5.72
C SER A 109 0.05 -6.85 5.06
N VAL A 110 0.78 -6.16 4.18
CA VAL A 110 0.29 -4.95 3.51
C VAL A 110 -0.82 -5.28 2.51
N VAL A 111 -0.63 -6.29 1.67
CA VAL A 111 -1.64 -6.69 0.68
C VAL A 111 -2.90 -7.20 1.37
N PHE A 112 -2.75 -7.95 2.47
CA PHE A 112 -3.88 -8.40 3.29
C PHE A 112 -4.68 -7.22 3.88
N LEU A 113 -4.00 -6.29 4.54
CA LEU A 113 -4.64 -5.12 5.17
C LEU A 113 -5.31 -4.22 4.13
N LEU A 114 -4.66 -3.97 2.98
CA LEU A 114 -5.24 -3.19 1.89
C LEU A 114 -6.48 -3.86 1.32
N SER A 115 -6.41 -5.16 1.02
CA SER A 115 -7.53 -5.91 0.40
C SER A 115 -8.75 -5.97 1.31
N THR A 116 -8.56 -6.33 2.58
CA THR A 116 -9.64 -6.40 3.57
C THR A 116 -10.27 -5.05 3.89
N ALA A 117 -9.47 -3.97 3.87
CA ALA A 117 -10.00 -2.62 4.10
C ALA A 117 -10.78 -2.07 2.90
N THR A 118 -10.49 -2.51 1.67
CA THR A 118 -11.00 -1.88 0.44
C THR A 118 -12.08 -2.70 -0.26
N PHE A 119 -11.88 -4.00 -0.48
CA PHE A 119 -12.73 -4.78 -1.39
C PHE A 119 -14.19 -4.87 -0.93
N SER A 120 -14.44 -5.10 0.36
CA SER A 120 -15.79 -5.18 0.95
C SER A 120 -16.55 -3.84 1.00
N ARG A 121 -15.94 -2.75 0.49
CA ARG A 121 -16.54 -1.41 0.48
C ARG A 121 -16.56 -0.77 -0.89
N ILE A 122 -16.13 -1.50 -1.91
CA ILE A 122 -16.29 -1.07 -3.30
C ILE A 122 -17.67 -1.54 -3.73
N ASP A 123 -18.60 -0.59 -3.77
CA ASP A 123 -19.91 -0.80 -4.38
C ASP A 123 -19.74 -0.58 -5.89
N ALA A 124 -19.78 -1.67 -6.66
CA ALA A 124 -19.49 -1.65 -8.09
C ALA A 124 -20.51 -2.47 -8.87
N ASN A 125 -20.98 -1.92 -9.99
CA ASN A 125 -21.99 -2.53 -10.84
C ASN A 125 -21.41 -3.54 -11.86
N GLY A 126 -20.30 -4.20 -11.51
CA GLY A 126 -19.64 -5.21 -12.33
C GLY A 126 -18.13 -5.29 -12.12
N THR A 127 -17.51 -6.31 -12.73
CA THR A 127 -16.08 -6.61 -12.58
C THR A 127 -15.18 -5.46 -13.06
N ALA A 128 -15.55 -4.79 -14.16
CA ALA A 128 -14.75 -3.72 -14.74
C ALA A 128 -14.72 -2.46 -13.84
N ASP A 129 -15.88 -2.10 -13.30
CA ASP A 129 -16.06 -0.97 -12.38
C ASP A 129 -15.35 -1.22 -11.04
N PHE A 130 -15.47 -2.44 -10.52
CA PHE A 130 -14.71 -2.87 -9.34
C PHE A 130 -13.20 -2.75 -9.57
N MET A 131 -12.70 -3.26 -10.70
CA MET A 131 -11.28 -3.22 -11.05
C MET A 131 -10.77 -1.79 -11.26
N TYR A 132 -11.59 -0.88 -11.78
CA TYR A 132 -11.24 0.53 -11.88
C TYR A 132 -10.92 1.12 -10.50
N HIS A 133 -11.77 0.86 -9.50
CA HIS A 133 -11.51 1.30 -8.12
C HIS A 133 -10.29 0.64 -7.49
N VAL A 134 -10.09 -0.67 -7.70
CA VAL A 134 -8.89 -1.39 -7.22
C VAL A 134 -7.62 -0.79 -7.82
N VAL A 135 -7.58 -0.54 -9.12
CA VAL A 135 -6.41 0.07 -9.79
C VAL A 135 -6.11 1.45 -9.22
N ILE A 136 -7.13 2.27 -9.00
CA ILE A 136 -6.97 3.61 -8.39
C ILE A 136 -6.40 3.50 -6.98
N TYR A 137 -6.99 2.68 -6.10
CA TYR A 137 -6.52 2.57 -4.71
C TYR A 137 -5.10 2.00 -4.63
N GLY A 138 -4.80 0.99 -5.45
CA GLY A 138 -3.45 0.45 -5.55
C GLY A 138 -2.43 1.46 -6.10
N GLY A 139 -2.82 2.22 -7.13
CA GLY A 139 -1.99 3.26 -7.72
C GLY A 139 -1.72 4.42 -6.74
N MET A 140 -2.73 4.84 -5.98
CA MET A 140 -2.56 5.81 -4.90
C MET A 140 -1.55 5.30 -3.86
N TYR A 141 -1.63 4.02 -3.46
CA TYR A 141 -0.70 3.45 -2.49
C TYR A 141 0.74 3.47 -3.01
N PHE A 142 0.94 3.11 -4.27
CA PHE A 142 2.24 3.16 -4.93
C PHE A 142 2.83 4.58 -4.96
N VAL A 143 2.06 5.55 -5.47
CA VAL A 143 2.51 6.94 -5.58
C VAL A 143 2.81 7.54 -4.20
N PHE A 144 1.95 7.29 -3.21
CA PHE A 144 2.11 7.85 -1.87
C PHE A 144 3.31 7.23 -1.14
N SER A 145 3.59 5.95 -1.36
CA SER A 145 4.76 5.28 -0.79
C SER A 145 6.06 5.89 -1.30
N ILE A 146 6.14 6.18 -2.61
CA ILE A 146 7.31 6.81 -3.24
C ILE A 146 7.47 8.26 -2.76
N ALA A 147 6.39 9.04 -2.76
CA ALA A 147 6.42 10.42 -2.28
C ALA A 147 6.87 10.47 -0.81
N TYR A 148 6.32 9.60 0.03
CA TYR A 148 6.61 9.55 1.46
C TYR A 148 8.05 9.14 1.78
N ILE A 149 8.61 8.12 1.10
CA ILE A 149 10.02 7.76 1.31
C ILE A 149 10.96 8.86 0.84
N GLY A 150 10.63 9.58 -0.23
CA GLY A 150 11.39 10.74 -0.70
C GLY A 150 11.38 11.89 0.32
N ALA A 151 10.21 12.18 0.90
CA ALA A 151 10.08 13.17 1.97
C ALA A 151 10.87 12.77 3.21
N LEU A 152 10.79 11.50 3.64
CA LEU A 152 11.57 11.00 4.76
C LEU A 152 13.08 11.05 4.52
N ASP A 153 13.54 10.75 3.30
CA ASP A 153 14.96 10.83 2.97
C ASP A 153 15.47 12.28 3.08
N ARG A 154 14.70 13.26 2.58
CA ARG A 154 15.00 14.69 2.74
C ARG A 154 14.96 15.15 4.20
N MET A 155 13.94 14.73 4.97
CA MET A 155 13.84 15.06 6.39
C MET A 155 14.99 14.49 7.22
N SER A 156 15.58 13.36 6.79
CA SER A 156 16.74 12.78 7.48
C SER A 156 18.01 13.63 7.37
N MET A 157 18.08 14.52 6.37
CA MET A 157 19.19 15.45 6.13
C MET A 157 18.97 16.81 6.84
N ALA A 158 17.75 17.08 7.33
CA ALA A 158 17.42 18.34 7.98
C ALA A 158 17.73 18.31 9.50
N PRO A 159 18.15 19.45 10.10
CA PRO A 159 18.38 19.56 11.54
C PRO A 159 17.05 19.68 12.30
N ILE A 160 16.33 18.56 12.42
CA ILE A 160 15.04 18.48 13.12
C ILE A 160 15.26 18.07 14.58
N SER A 161 14.51 18.69 15.50
CA SER A 161 14.50 18.34 16.92
C SER A 161 14.25 16.84 17.13
N LYS A 162 15.02 16.22 18.04
CA LYS A 162 14.93 14.79 18.35
C LYS A 162 13.53 14.34 18.79
N PHE A 163 12.73 15.25 19.37
CA PHE A 163 11.36 14.98 19.80
C PHE A 163 10.37 14.82 18.62
N LEU A 164 10.59 15.58 17.53
CA LEU A 164 9.73 15.53 16.34
C LEU A 164 10.19 14.47 15.34
N LYS A 165 11.45 14.02 15.43
CA LYS A 165 12.04 13.07 14.50
C LYS A 165 11.44 11.66 14.69
N GLY A 166 11.00 11.03 13.61
CA GLY A 166 10.45 9.67 13.61
C GLY A 166 8.97 9.61 13.23
N VAL A 167 8.16 8.86 13.99
CA VAL A 167 6.73 8.63 13.70
C VAL A 167 5.88 9.92 13.70
N PRO A 168 6.06 10.89 14.63
CA PRO A 168 5.19 12.08 14.68
C PRO A 168 5.25 12.92 13.41
N ILE A 169 6.45 13.26 12.95
CA ILE A 169 6.62 14.03 11.71
C ILE A 169 6.23 13.23 10.46
N GLY A 170 6.40 11.90 10.51
CA GLY A 170 5.93 11.00 9.47
C GLY A 170 4.42 11.04 9.28
N LEU A 171 3.66 11.00 10.37
CA LEU A 171 2.20 11.14 10.36
C LEU A 171 1.76 12.51 9.83
N ILE A 172 2.40 13.58 10.28
CA ILE A 172 2.11 14.94 9.77
C ILE A 172 2.36 15.03 8.27
N THR A 173 3.46 14.45 7.78
CA THR A 173 3.82 14.44 6.35
C THR A 173 2.79 13.68 5.52
N LEU A 174 2.33 12.52 6.00
CA LEU A 174 1.25 11.76 5.34
C LEU A 174 -0.05 12.54 5.30
N PHE A 175 -0.39 13.23 6.39
CA PHE A 175 -1.60 14.04 6.44
C PHE A 175 -1.52 15.25 5.50
N LEU A 176 -0.36 15.91 5.41
CA LEU A 176 -0.11 17.00 4.47
C LEU A 176 -0.17 16.52 3.02
N MET A 177 0.43 15.38 2.70
CA MET A 177 0.31 14.76 1.38
C MET A 177 -1.16 14.48 1.06
N TYR A 178 -1.88 13.86 2.00
CA TYR A 178 -3.29 13.57 1.82
C TYR A 178 -4.14 14.82 1.57
N LEU A 179 -3.97 15.87 2.38
CA LEU A 179 -4.65 17.15 2.17
C LEU A 179 -4.33 17.72 0.78
N SER A 180 -3.07 17.71 0.39
CA SER A 180 -2.63 18.20 -0.92
C SER A 180 -3.34 17.46 -2.05
N PHE A 181 -3.36 16.12 -2.02
CA PHE A 181 -4.04 15.31 -3.03
C PHE A 181 -5.57 15.45 -2.97
N SER A 182 -6.14 15.71 -1.80
CA SER A 182 -7.57 16.03 -1.65
C SER A 182 -7.93 17.34 -2.37
N PHE A 183 -7.08 18.37 -2.26
CA PHE A 183 -7.25 19.62 -3.01
C PHE A 183 -7.10 19.42 -4.51
N PHE A 184 -6.13 18.61 -4.96
CA PHE A 184 -6.02 18.24 -6.37
C PHE A 184 -7.30 17.57 -6.88
N ASN A 185 -7.91 16.67 -6.10
CA ASN A 185 -9.17 16.05 -6.50
C ASN A 185 -10.31 17.07 -6.64
N GLY A 186 -10.42 18.00 -5.68
CA GLY A 186 -11.41 19.08 -5.73
C GLY A 186 -11.24 20.02 -6.93
N VAL A 187 -10.01 20.34 -7.30
CA VAL A 187 -9.70 21.26 -8.41
C VAL A 187 -9.89 20.59 -9.77
N PHE A 188 -9.41 19.36 -9.95
CA PHE A 188 -9.39 18.71 -11.28
C PHE A 188 -10.67 17.94 -11.58
N PHE A 189 -11.38 17.46 -10.55
CA PHE A 189 -12.55 16.60 -10.72
C PHE A 189 -13.82 17.19 -10.11
N GLY A 190 -13.77 18.42 -9.58
CA GLY A 190 -14.93 19.10 -9.00
C GLY A 190 -15.51 18.38 -7.78
N ALA A 191 -14.77 17.45 -7.19
CA ALA A 191 -15.21 16.59 -6.11
C ALA A 191 -14.27 16.72 -4.90
N LEU A 192 -14.80 17.25 -3.80
CA LEU A 192 -14.23 17.00 -2.48
C LEU A 192 -14.55 15.55 -2.12
N PHE A 193 -13.52 14.75 -1.84
CA PHE A 193 -13.66 13.34 -1.44
C PHE A 193 -14.63 13.12 -0.28
#